data_AF-A0A167SM41-F1
#
_entry.id   AF-A0A167SM41-F1
#
_cell.length_a   1.000
_cell.length_b   1.000
_cell.length_c   1.000
_cell.angle_alpha   90.00
_cell.angle_beta   90.00
_cell.angle_gamma   90.00
#
_symmetry.space_group_name_H-M   'P 1'
#
loop_
_entity.id
_entity.type
_entity.pdbx_description
1 polymer ?
#
loop_
_entity_poly.entity_id
_entity_poly.type
_entity_poly.pdbx_seq_one_letter_code
_entity_poly.pdbx_strand_id
1 'polypeptide(L)'
;MGICYGLQAPLNHKGTVSQCDHREYGFASLEPTKQGPDGKVDALFDGLGDEFQVWMSHGDQLSTLPPSFHVIGKTDTAPFAAIAHDSKPLYGIQFHAEVTHSPLGKEIIGRFVLKICACQKNWTMEEFIGKEIKRIRDICGEKGRVIGAVSGGVDSTVAAKLMHDGLTVNVSIMVDNGVLRLNEAAQVNEMLRKDLGVNLTIVDASELFLSRLAGVEDPEQKRKIIGNTFINIFEEEATKIEKLAEEEEKKGAAAKGRVEWLLQGTLYPDVIESISFKGPSATIKTHHNVGGLLKDMKLKLIEPLRELFKGASFSSLPR
;
A
#
# COMPACT_ATOMS: atom_id res chain seq x y z
N MET A 1 13.22 -2.17 16.33
CA MET A 1 13.53 -0.78 16.73
C MET A 1 12.23 -0.10 17.11
N GLY A 2 12.18 0.52 18.27
CA GLY A 2 11.06 1.37 18.68
C GLY A 2 11.27 2.80 18.19
N ILE A 3 10.23 3.43 17.63
CA ILE A 3 10.26 4.82 17.15
C ILE A 3 9.21 5.63 17.91
N CYS A 4 9.59 6.78 18.46
CA CYS A 4 8.75 7.67 19.26
C CYS A 4 8.04 6.88 20.37
N TYR A 5 6.73 6.68 20.29
CA TYR A 5 5.98 5.85 21.24
C TYR A 5 6.55 4.42 21.38
N GLY A 6 7.09 3.85 20.30
CA GLY A 6 7.72 2.53 20.32
C GLY A 6 9.00 2.47 21.17
N LEU A 7 9.70 3.59 21.39
CA LEU A 7 10.80 3.66 22.37
C LEU A 7 10.24 3.56 23.80
N GLN A 8 9.04 4.09 24.04
CA GLN A 8 8.40 4.16 25.35
C GLN A 8 7.66 2.86 25.71
N ALA A 9 7.10 2.16 24.72
CA ALA A 9 6.24 0.99 24.93
C ALA A 9 6.91 -0.20 25.67
N PRO A 10 8.16 -0.61 25.35
CA PRO A 10 8.88 -1.62 26.13
C PRO A 10 9.16 -1.18 27.58
N LEU A 11 9.07 0.12 27.86
CA LEU A 11 9.50 0.76 29.10
C LEU A 11 8.35 1.02 30.07
N ASN A 12 7.10 0.97 29.60
CA ASN A 12 5.91 1.02 30.47
C ASN A 12 5.82 -0.10 31.52
N HIS A 13 6.74 -1.07 31.49
CA HIS A 13 6.86 -2.10 32.54
C HIS A 13 8.01 -1.84 33.55
N LYS A 14 8.99 -0.96 33.28
CA LYS A 14 10.19 -0.76 34.12
C LYS A 14 10.88 0.63 34.08
N GLY A 15 10.37 1.60 33.32
CA GLY A 15 10.88 2.99 33.24
C GLY A 15 9.75 4.01 33.43
N THR A 16 10.11 5.28 33.62
CA THR A 16 9.15 6.38 33.81
C THR A 16 9.07 7.25 32.57
N VAL A 17 7.85 7.49 32.07
CA VAL A 17 7.55 8.46 31.03
C VAL A 17 6.86 9.64 31.70
N SER A 18 7.30 10.85 31.40
CA SER A 18 6.67 12.08 31.91
C SER A 18 6.30 13.00 30.76
N GLN A 19 5.21 13.75 30.95
CA GLN A 19 4.91 14.90 30.09
C GLN A 19 6.08 15.88 30.15
N CYS A 20 6.49 16.39 28.99
CA CYS A 20 7.53 17.40 28.93
C CYS A 20 6.98 18.79 29.25
N ASP A 21 7.74 19.62 29.97
CA ASP A 21 7.47 21.06 30.11
C ASP A 21 7.58 21.81 28.76
N HIS A 22 8.36 21.24 27.82
CA HIS A 22 8.51 21.74 26.44
C HIS A 22 8.23 20.61 25.46
N ARG A 23 7.19 20.77 24.63
CA ARG A 23 6.89 19.82 23.56
C ARG A 23 7.78 20.10 22.37
N GLU A 24 8.54 19.11 21.90
CA GLU A 24 9.34 19.25 20.69
C GLU A 24 8.52 18.79 19.47
N TYR A 25 8.17 19.79 18.67
CA TYR A 25 7.62 19.60 17.34
C TYR A 25 8.52 20.34 16.36
N GLY A 26 9.27 19.60 15.56
CA GLY A 26 10.14 20.22 14.56
C GLY A 26 11.50 19.56 14.42
N PHE A 27 12.39 20.30 13.76
CA PHE A 27 13.78 19.90 13.61
C PHE A 27 14.53 20.04 14.93
N ALA A 28 15.33 19.03 15.26
CA ALA A 28 16.27 19.06 16.37
C ALA A 28 17.64 18.54 15.90
N SER A 29 18.68 18.94 16.61
CA SER A 29 20.02 18.39 16.41
C SER A 29 20.24 17.21 17.34
N LEU A 30 20.55 16.04 16.78
CA LEU A 30 20.89 14.84 17.54
C LEU A 30 22.42 14.70 17.63
N GLU A 31 22.92 14.59 18.85
CA GLU A 31 24.32 14.27 19.15
C GLU A 31 24.44 12.79 19.55
N PRO A 32 25.05 11.92 18.72
CA PRO A 32 25.36 10.55 19.10
C PRO A 32 26.30 10.49 20.31
N THR A 33 26.04 9.58 21.23
CA THR A 33 26.90 9.35 22.41
C THR A 33 27.55 7.98 22.31
N LYS A 34 28.88 7.95 22.18
CA LYS A 34 29.65 6.69 22.10
C LYS A 34 29.81 6.06 23.48
N GLN A 35 29.56 4.76 23.57
CA GLN A 35 29.62 4.02 24.84
C GLN A 35 30.94 3.28 25.06
N GLY A 36 31.79 3.15 24.03
CA GLY A 36 33.14 2.58 24.15
C GLY A 36 33.67 1.91 22.87
N PRO A 37 34.90 1.39 22.89
CA PRO A 37 35.57 0.85 21.70
C PRO A 37 34.96 -0.45 21.15
N ASP A 38 34.17 -1.18 21.94
CA ASP A 38 33.56 -2.47 21.55
C ASP A 38 32.22 -2.34 20.79
N GLY A 39 31.76 -1.10 20.55
CA GLY A 39 30.93 -0.62 19.42
C GLY A 39 29.56 -1.25 19.11
N LYS A 40 29.14 -2.35 19.73
CA LYS A 40 27.88 -3.03 19.36
C LYS A 40 26.65 -2.16 19.62
N VAL A 41 26.63 -1.44 20.74
CA VAL A 41 25.55 -0.51 21.08
C VAL A 41 25.53 0.73 20.17
N ASP A 42 26.70 1.13 19.65
CA ASP A 42 26.86 2.32 18.80
C ASP A 42 26.54 2.03 17.31
N ALA A 43 26.29 0.77 16.95
CA ALA A 43 26.12 0.32 15.56
C ALA A 43 25.03 1.05 14.76
N LEU A 44 24.02 1.60 15.44
CA LEU A 44 22.93 2.33 14.79
C LEU A 44 23.41 3.65 14.14
N PHE A 45 24.36 4.35 14.78
CA PHE A 45 24.86 5.67 14.35
C PHE A 45 26.32 5.66 13.88
N ASP A 46 26.95 4.49 13.85
CA ASP A 46 28.33 4.32 13.39
C ASP A 46 28.60 5.00 12.03
N GLY A 47 29.48 5.99 12.00
CA GLY A 47 29.85 6.72 10.78
C GLY A 47 28.82 7.73 10.26
N LEU A 48 27.81 8.11 11.06
CA LEU A 48 26.85 9.19 10.71
C LEU A 48 27.33 10.60 11.11
N GLY A 49 28.54 10.72 11.65
CA GLY A 49 29.08 11.96 12.19
C GLY A 49 28.77 12.14 13.68
N ASP A 50 29.19 13.28 14.22
CA ASP A 50 29.04 13.60 15.65
C ASP A 50 27.79 14.44 15.94
N GLU A 51 27.07 14.89 14.91
CA GLU A 51 25.84 15.67 15.02
C GLU A 51 25.03 15.59 13.71
N PHE A 52 23.71 15.42 13.79
CA PHE A 52 22.82 15.48 12.61
C PHE A 52 21.38 15.86 12.92
N GLN A 53 20.70 16.41 11.91
CA GLN A 53 19.31 16.85 12.02
C GLN A 53 18.33 15.66 12.05
N VAL A 54 17.34 15.75 12.95
CA VAL A 54 16.23 14.80 13.09
C VAL A 54 14.89 15.52 13.24
N TRP A 55 13.79 14.80 13.00
CA TRP A 55 12.43 15.31 13.19
C TRP A 55 11.80 14.77 14.48
N MET A 56 11.50 15.68 15.41
CA MET A 56 10.81 15.39 16.67
C MET A 56 9.30 15.65 16.53
N SER A 57 8.50 14.74 17.11
CA SER A 57 7.05 14.93 17.23
C SER A 57 6.54 14.18 18.46
N HIS A 58 6.83 14.72 19.65
CA HIS A 58 6.43 14.08 20.89
C HIS A 58 5.99 15.08 21.96
N GLY A 59 4.97 14.68 22.74
CA GLY A 59 4.54 15.40 23.95
C GLY A 59 5.06 14.79 25.25
N ASP A 60 5.51 13.53 25.17
CA ASP A 60 6.05 12.76 26.27
C ASP A 60 7.50 12.37 25.95
N GLN A 61 8.34 12.31 26.97
CA GLN A 61 9.70 11.80 26.83
C GLN A 61 10.04 10.83 27.97
N LEU A 62 11.03 10.00 27.71
CA LEU A 62 11.63 9.18 28.75
C LEU A 62 12.29 10.10 29.79
N SER A 63 12.01 9.90 31.08
CA SER A 63 12.65 10.66 32.16
C SER A 63 13.69 9.86 32.94
N THR A 64 13.69 8.54 32.80
CA THR A 64 14.68 7.67 33.42
C THR A 64 15.07 6.55 32.47
N LEU A 65 16.38 6.33 32.31
CA LEU A 65 16.91 5.26 31.50
C LEU A 65 16.59 3.89 32.15
N PRO A 66 16.02 2.94 31.42
CA PRO A 66 15.77 1.59 31.93
C PRO A 66 17.09 0.86 32.22
N PRO A 67 17.08 -0.09 33.17
CA PRO A 67 18.21 -0.98 33.38
C PRO A 67 18.62 -1.69 32.08
N SER A 68 19.92 -1.93 31.89
CA SER A 68 20.48 -2.60 30.70
C SER A 68 20.34 -1.84 29.38
N PHE A 69 20.04 -0.54 29.43
CA PHE A 69 20.11 0.35 28.27
C PHE A 69 21.22 1.37 28.42
N HIS A 70 21.76 1.78 27.29
CA HIS A 70 22.70 2.88 27.13
C HIS A 70 22.04 4.01 26.35
N VAL A 71 22.42 5.25 26.68
CA VAL A 71 22.08 6.41 25.86
C VAL A 71 23.04 6.47 24.70
N ILE A 72 22.54 6.34 23.47
CA ILE A 72 23.36 6.40 22.25
C ILE A 72 23.12 7.69 21.46
N GLY A 73 22.21 8.55 21.91
CA GLY A 73 22.02 9.88 21.35
C GLY A 73 21.10 10.75 22.20
N LYS A 74 21.32 12.06 22.14
CA LYS A 74 20.58 13.09 22.87
C LYS A 74 20.31 14.29 21.95
N THR A 75 19.31 15.09 22.31
CA THR A 75 19.16 16.47 21.82
C THR A 75 19.30 17.43 22.99
N ASP A 76 19.25 18.74 22.74
CA ASP A 76 19.25 19.79 23.78
C ASP A 76 18.16 19.60 24.85
N THR A 77 17.07 18.94 24.45
CA THR A 77 15.79 18.90 25.18
C THR A 77 15.41 17.46 25.57
N ALA A 78 15.86 16.47 24.79
CA ALA A 78 15.62 15.06 25.04
C ALA A 78 16.94 14.33 25.33
N PRO A 79 17.32 14.17 26.62
CA PRO A 79 18.58 13.52 27.01
C PRO A 79 18.62 12.02 26.67
N PHE A 80 17.47 11.40 26.40
CA PHE A 80 17.33 10.00 26.01
C PHE A 80 16.76 9.83 24.60
N ALA A 81 17.16 10.72 23.67
CA ALA A 81 16.64 10.74 22.30
C ALA A 81 16.92 9.45 21.51
N ALA A 82 17.95 8.69 21.89
CA ALA A 82 18.19 7.35 21.37
C ALA A 82 18.83 6.44 22.42
N ILE A 83 18.36 5.19 22.49
CA ILE A 83 18.81 4.20 23.46
C ILE A 83 19.07 2.84 22.78
N ALA A 84 20.01 2.08 23.33
CA ALA A 84 20.33 0.73 22.88
C ALA A 84 20.51 -0.22 24.07
N HIS A 85 20.05 -1.46 23.94
CA HIS A 85 20.22 -2.49 24.97
C HIS A 85 21.65 -3.05 24.95
N ASP A 86 22.19 -3.35 26.13
CA ASP A 86 23.57 -3.83 26.34
C ASP A 86 23.97 -5.08 25.51
N SER A 87 23.03 -6.00 25.29
CA SER A 87 23.27 -7.35 24.79
C SER A 87 22.30 -7.80 23.70
N LYS A 88 21.14 -7.15 23.59
CA LYS A 88 20.09 -7.50 22.62
C LYS A 88 20.05 -6.48 21.48
N PRO A 89 19.59 -6.87 20.27
CA PRO A 89 19.41 -5.94 19.13
C PRO A 89 18.16 -5.05 19.32
N LEU A 90 17.99 -4.49 20.51
CA LEU A 90 16.89 -3.61 20.88
C LEU A 90 17.39 -2.17 20.88
N TYR A 91 16.79 -1.38 20.02
CA TYR A 91 17.08 0.05 19.86
C TYR A 91 15.77 0.83 19.96
N GLY A 92 15.84 2.00 20.57
CA GLY A 92 14.77 2.98 20.59
C GLY A 92 15.29 4.32 20.09
N ILE A 93 14.47 5.04 19.33
CA ILE A 93 14.69 6.44 18.96
C ILE A 93 13.44 7.26 19.27
N GLN A 94 13.60 8.49 19.77
CA GLN A 94 12.51 9.39 20.11
C GLN A 94 12.05 10.21 18.89
N PHE A 95 12.93 10.40 17.91
CA PHE A 95 12.67 11.07 16.64
C PHE A 95 12.14 10.11 15.56
N HIS A 96 11.58 10.68 14.50
CA HIS A 96 11.04 9.93 13.36
C HIS A 96 12.09 9.78 12.26
N ALA A 97 12.72 8.61 12.14
CA ALA A 97 13.67 8.31 11.06
C ALA A 97 12.98 7.96 9.74
N GLU A 98 11.68 7.67 9.77
CA GLU A 98 10.85 7.27 8.63
C GLU A 98 10.36 8.45 7.78
N VAL A 99 10.47 9.68 8.29
CA VAL A 99 10.03 10.89 7.58
C VAL A 99 11.17 11.57 6.83
N THR A 100 10.85 12.24 5.73
CA THR A 100 11.81 12.98 4.89
C THR A 100 12.49 14.13 5.63
N HIS A 101 11.90 14.62 6.71
CA HIS A 101 12.46 15.67 7.56
C HIS A 101 13.68 15.23 8.38
N SER A 102 13.96 13.92 8.46
CA SER A 102 15.20 13.36 9.02
C SER A 102 16.11 12.91 7.86
N PRO A 103 17.09 13.72 7.41
CA PRO A 103 17.84 13.45 6.17
C PRO A 103 18.60 12.12 6.19
N LEU A 104 19.14 11.72 7.36
CA LEU A 104 19.84 10.46 7.57
C LEU A 104 18.92 9.30 7.98
N GLY A 105 17.61 9.53 8.04
CA GLY A 105 16.64 8.55 8.54
C GLY A 105 16.64 7.23 7.76
N LYS A 106 16.76 7.29 6.42
CA LYS A 106 16.91 6.11 5.56
C LYS A 106 18.18 5.32 5.89
N GLU A 107 19.29 6.00 6.20
CA GLU A 107 20.53 5.34 6.55
C GLU A 107 20.44 4.67 7.92
N ILE A 108 19.84 5.33 8.91
CA ILE A 108 19.58 4.79 10.26
C ILE A 108 18.73 3.52 10.18
N ILE A 109 17.59 3.57 9.48
CA ILE A 109 16.73 2.40 9.28
C ILE A 109 17.47 1.31 8.51
N GLY A 110 18.22 1.69 7.45
CA GLY A 110 19.02 0.76 6.67
C GLY A 110 20.07 0.01 7.49
N ARG A 111 20.74 0.70 8.44
CA ARG A 111 21.69 0.09 9.37
C ARG A 111 21.00 -0.89 10.31
N PHE A 112 19.86 -0.52 10.87
CA PHE A 112 19.08 -1.42 11.72
C PHE A 112 18.68 -2.70 10.97
N VAL A 113 18.14 -2.57 9.77
CA VAL A 113 17.67 -3.73 8.99
C VAL A 113 18.83 -4.59 8.48
N LEU A 114 19.86 -3.98 7.88
CA LEU A 114 20.90 -4.72 7.16
C LEU A 114 22.08 -5.12 8.06
N LYS A 115 22.53 -4.25 8.97
CA LYS A 115 23.70 -4.52 9.81
C LYS A 115 23.34 -5.17 11.14
N ILE A 116 22.27 -4.72 11.78
CA ILE A 116 21.88 -5.20 13.12
C ILE A 116 21.00 -6.46 13.01
N CYS A 117 19.93 -6.41 12.21
CA CYS A 117 19.04 -7.55 12.00
C CYS A 117 19.57 -8.56 10.97
N ALA A 118 20.65 -8.23 10.25
CA ALA A 118 21.24 -9.05 9.19
C ALA A 118 20.22 -9.50 8.11
N CYS A 119 19.23 -8.67 7.81
CA CYS A 119 18.25 -8.97 6.77
C CYS A 119 18.91 -8.95 5.38
N GLN A 120 18.47 -9.85 4.50
CA GLN A 120 18.92 -9.89 3.12
C GLN A 120 18.16 -8.89 2.25
N LYS A 121 18.85 -8.25 1.31
CA LYS A 121 18.26 -7.30 0.36
C LYS A 121 17.72 -8.03 -0.89
N ASN A 122 16.79 -8.95 -0.66
CA ASN A 122 16.19 -9.80 -1.71
C ASN A 122 14.82 -9.29 -2.20
N TRP A 123 14.40 -8.08 -1.80
CA TRP A 123 13.17 -7.48 -2.28
C TRP A 123 13.49 -6.47 -3.40
N THR A 124 13.23 -6.87 -4.64
CA THR A 124 13.37 -6.05 -5.84
C THR A 124 12.07 -6.07 -6.63
N MET A 125 11.79 -5.01 -7.40
CA MET A 125 10.58 -4.93 -8.22
C MET A 125 10.55 -5.98 -9.33
N GLU A 126 11.71 -6.32 -9.90
CA GLU A 126 11.82 -7.36 -10.93
C GLU A 126 11.44 -8.75 -10.36
N GLU A 127 11.97 -9.09 -9.18
CA GLU A 127 11.58 -10.32 -8.50
C GLU A 127 10.10 -10.30 -8.09
N PHE A 128 9.58 -9.15 -7.67
CA PHE A 128 8.17 -9.00 -7.29
C PHE A 128 7.26 -9.29 -8.48
N ILE A 129 7.49 -8.69 -9.65
CA ILE A 129 6.65 -8.89 -10.84
C ILE A 129 6.63 -10.37 -11.24
N GLY A 130 7.79 -11.02 -11.30
CA GLY A 130 7.88 -12.43 -11.67
C GLY A 130 7.16 -13.36 -10.68
N LYS A 131 7.35 -13.12 -9.37
CA LYS A 131 6.67 -13.87 -8.30
C LYS A 131 5.16 -13.65 -8.36
N GLU A 132 4.72 -12.42 -8.62
CA GLU A 132 3.31 -12.05 -8.64
C GLU A 132 2.60 -12.62 -9.87
N ILE A 133 3.20 -12.55 -11.05
CA ILE A 133 2.68 -13.21 -12.25
C ILE A 133 2.51 -14.72 -12.01
N LYS A 134 3.51 -15.37 -11.39
CA LYS A 134 3.43 -16.78 -11.06
C LYS A 134 2.29 -17.05 -10.07
N ARG A 135 2.18 -16.24 -9.01
CA ARG A 135 1.11 -16.35 -8.00
C ARG A 135 -0.29 -16.24 -8.63
N ILE A 136 -0.49 -15.28 -9.53
CA ILE A 136 -1.75 -15.10 -10.25
C ILE A 136 -2.06 -16.35 -11.09
N ARG A 137 -1.08 -16.89 -11.83
CA ARG A 137 -1.25 -18.13 -12.61
C ARG A 137 -1.62 -19.32 -11.73
N ASP A 138 -0.94 -19.48 -10.60
CA ASP A 138 -1.18 -20.59 -9.66
C ASP A 138 -2.58 -20.50 -9.02
N ILE A 139 -3.06 -19.29 -8.73
CA ILE A 139 -4.39 -19.05 -8.16
C ILE A 139 -5.50 -19.27 -9.19
N CYS A 140 -5.35 -18.73 -10.40
CA CYS A 140 -6.36 -18.83 -11.45
C CYS A 140 -6.39 -20.21 -12.11
N GLY A 141 -5.26 -20.92 -12.12
CA GLY A 141 -5.07 -22.12 -12.91
C GLY A 141 -5.09 -21.84 -14.42
N GLU A 142 -4.92 -22.87 -15.23
CA GLU A 142 -4.81 -22.74 -16.70
C GLU A 142 -6.09 -22.27 -17.38
N LYS A 143 -7.26 -22.47 -16.73
CA LYS A 143 -8.57 -22.21 -17.31
C LYS A 143 -9.33 -21.08 -16.62
N GLY A 144 -8.86 -20.57 -15.49
CA GLY A 144 -9.56 -19.52 -14.75
C GLY A 144 -9.55 -18.22 -15.53
N ARG A 145 -10.73 -17.65 -15.79
CA ARG A 145 -10.82 -16.32 -16.39
C ARG A 145 -10.86 -15.26 -15.32
N VAL A 146 -10.12 -14.19 -15.58
CA VAL A 146 -10.09 -13.02 -14.72
C VAL A 146 -10.71 -11.85 -15.48
N ILE A 147 -11.62 -11.16 -14.80
CA ILE A 147 -12.12 -9.87 -15.25
C ILE A 147 -11.54 -8.77 -14.37
N GLY A 148 -11.05 -7.69 -14.97
CA GLY A 148 -10.48 -6.57 -14.23
C GLY A 148 -11.26 -5.30 -14.43
N ALA A 149 -11.59 -4.61 -13.35
CA ALA A 149 -12.11 -3.25 -13.43
C ALA A 149 -10.96 -2.27 -13.67
N VAL A 150 -11.01 -1.51 -14.76
CA VAL A 150 -10.03 -0.48 -15.08
C VAL A 150 -10.68 0.89 -15.16
N SER A 151 -10.05 1.88 -14.53
CA SER A 151 -10.56 3.27 -14.52
C SER A 151 -9.72 4.23 -15.35
N GLY A 152 -8.57 3.78 -15.87
CA GLY A 152 -7.52 4.66 -16.41
C GLY A 152 -6.59 5.21 -15.34
N GLY A 153 -6.91 5.03 -14.06
CA GLY A 153 -5.96 5.28 -12.98
C GLY A 153 -4.76 4.35 -13.11
N VAL A 154 -3.58 4.86 -12.74
CA VAL A 154 -2.34 4.10 -12.99
C VAL A 154 -2.32 2.75 -12.27
N ASP A 155 -2.89 2.64 -11.07
CA ASP A 155 -2.87 1.38 -10.32
C ASP A 155 -3.68 0.30 -11.05
N SER A 156 -4.87 0.66 -11.54
CA SER A 156 -5.69 -0.25 -12.35
C SER A 156 -5.05 -0.59 -13.70
N THR A 157 -4.29 0.36 -14.27
CA THR A 157 -3.56 0.18 -15.54
C THR A 157 -2.40 -0.81 -15.37
N VAL A 158 -1.58 -0.64 -14.33
CA VAL A 158 -0.47 -1.55 -14.01
C VAL A 158 -1.01 -2.94 -13.67
N ALA A 159 -2.07 -3.02 -12.86
CA ALA A 159 -2.71 -4.29 -12.54
C ALA A 159 -3.23 -4.99 -13.80
N ALA A 160 -3.91 -4.26 -14.70
CA ALA A 160 -4.41 -4.80 -15.95
C ALA A 160 -3.28 -5.30 -16.86
N LYS A 161 -2.16 -4.58 -16.93
CA LYS A 161 -0.99 -5.02 -17.70
C LYS A 161 -0.35 -6.28 -17.10
N LEU A 162 -0.17 -6.34 -15.78
CA LEU A 162 0.34 -7.54 -15.11
C LEU A 162 -0.57 -8.75 -15.33
N MET A 163 -1.90 -8.55 -15.27
CA MET A 163 -2.87 -9.58 -15.58
C MET A 163 -2.75 -10.04 -17.04
N HIS A 164 -2.61 -9.10 -17.97
CA HIS A 164 -2.46 -9.40 -19.39
C HIS A 164 -1.20 -10.22 -19.69
N ASP A 165 -0.07 -9.87 -19.08
CA ASP A 165 1.20 -10.60 -19.24
C ASP A 165 1.18 -11.96 -18.50
N GLY A 166 0.42 -12.03 -17.41
CA GLY A 166 0.32 -13.20 -16.56
C GLY A 166 -0.68 -14.24 -17.04
N LEU A 167 -1.74 -13.88 -17.75
CA LEU A 167 -2.86 -14.80 -18.03
C LEU A 167 -3.26 -14.83 -19.49
N THR A 168 -3.52 -16.03 -19.99
CA THR A 168 -3.97 -16.26 -21.38
C THR A 168 -5.40 -15.79 -21.63
N VAL A 169 -6.28 -15.86 -20.63
CA VAL A 169 -7.70 -15.50 -20.77
C VAL A 169 -8.09 -14.47 -19.72
N ASN A 170 -8.04 -13.20 -20.11
CA ASN A 170 -8.42 -12.08 -19.28
C ASN A 170 -9.19 -11.03 -20.09
N VAL A 171 -10.07 -10.29 -19.41
CA VAL A 171 -10.79 -9.14 -19.98
C VAL A 171 -10.75 -8.00 -18.97
N SER A 172 -10.27 -6.84 -19.41
CA SER A 172 -10.40 -5.59 -18.65
C SER A 172 -11.66 -4.86 -19.08
N ILE A 173 -12.41 -4.33 -18.13
CA ILE A 173 -13.65 -3.60 -18.35
C ILE A 173 -13.49 -2.19 -17.80
N MET A 174 -13.64 -1.20 -18.67
CA MET A 174 -13.81 0.19 -18.28
C MET A 174 -15.29 0.56 -18.38
N VAL A 175 -15.86 1.07 -17.30
CA VAL A 175 -17.22 1.61 -17.31
C VAL A 175 -17.14 3.13 -17.38
N ASP A 176 -17.60 3.70 -18.49
CA ASP A 176 -17.83 5.14 -18.58
C ASP A 176 -19.13 5.46 -17.84
N ASN A 177 -18.99 6.17 -16.73
CA ASN A 177 -20.10 6.55 -15.87
C ASN A 177 -20.65 7.95 -16.18
N GLY A 178 -20.18 8.60 -17.25
CA GLY A 178 -20.63 9.93 -17.67
C GLY A 178 -20.07 11.10 -16.87
N VAL A 179 -19.20 10.84 -15.88
CA VAL A 179 -18.52 11.89 -15.09
C VAL A 179 -17.00 11.77 -15.13
N LEU A 180 -16.49 11.15 -16.19
CA LEU A 180 -15.07 11.11 -16.52
C LEU A 180 -14.56 12.50 -16.97
N ARG A 181 -13.24 12.69 -16.97
CA ARG A 181 -12.64 13.86 -17.59
C ARG A 181 -12.86 13.85 -19.10
N LEU A 182 -12.76 15.04 -19.71
CA LEU A 182 -12.90 15.19 -21.16
C LEU A 182 -11.98 14.22 -21.92
N ASN A 183 -12.58 13.37 -22.74
CA ASN A 183 -11.92 12.34 -23.56
C ASN A 183 -11.16 11.25 -22.79
N GLU A 184 -11.37 11.11 -21.48
CA GLU A 184 -10.63 10.13 -20.65
C GLU A 184 -10.85 8.69 -21.12
N ALA A 185 -12.09 8.30 -21.45
CA ALA A 185 -12.37 6.96 -21.99
C ALA A 185 -11.63 6.66 -23.30
N ALA A 186 -11.54 7.64 -24.20
CA ALA A 186 -10.81 7.50 -25.46
C ALA A 186 -9.30 7.39 -25.23
N GLN A 187 -8.75 8.19 -24.32
CA GLN A 187 -7.32 8.14 -23.95
C GLN A 187 -6.95 6.81 -23.28
N VAL A 188 -7.82 6.30 -22.40
CA VAL A 188 -7.62 5.00 -21.76
C VAL A 188 -7.70 3.87 -22.79
N ASN A 189 -8.61 3.96 -23.76
CA ASN A 189 -8.67 3.00 -24.86
C ASN A 189 -7.37 2.97 -25.67
N GLU A 190 -6.85 4.15 -26.02
CA GLU A 190 -5.59 4.28 -26.76
C GLU A 190 -4.43 3.65 -25.98
N MET A 191 -4.23 4.06 -24.73
CA MET A 191 -3.16 3.57 -23.88
C MET A 191 -3.25 2.05 -23.63
N LEU A 192 -4.38 1.56 -23.11
CA LEU A 192 -4.48 0.16 -22.68
C LEU A 192 -4.57 -0.78 -23.88
N ARG A 193 -5.41 -0.45 -24.87
CA ARG A 193 -5.69 -1.36 -25.97
C ARG A 193 -4.68 -1.25 -27.10
N LYS A 194 -4.32 -0.03 -27.54
CA LYS A 194 -3.41 0.14 -28.68
C LYS A 194 -1.95 0.02 -28.25
N ASP A 195 -1.55 0.69 -27.19
CA ASP A 195 -0.13 0.77 -26.82
C ASP A 195 0.32 -0.44 -25.98
N LEU A 196 -0.54 -0.90 -25.06
CA LEU A 196 -0.20 -1.97 -24.11
C LEU A 196 -0.76 -3.35 -24.48
N GLY A 197 -1.61 -3.44 -25.50
CA GLY A 197 -2.21 -4.68 -26.00
C GLY A 197 -3.25 -5.32 -25.08
N VAL A 198 -3.69 -4.62 -24.03
CA VAL A 198 -4.64 -5.13 -23.04
C VAL A 198 -6.00 -5.38 -23.71
N ASN A 199 -6.60 -6.52 -23.40
CA ASN A 199 -7.94 -6.88 -23.87
C ASN A 199 -9.00 -6.05 -23.13
N LEU A 200 -9.29 -4.86 -23.66
CA LEU A 200 -10.17 -3.87 -23.05
C LEU A 200 -11.55 -3.83 -23.71
N THR A 201 -12.59 -3.94 -22.88
CA THR A 201 -13.98 -3.61 -23.19
C THR A 201 -14.34 -2.29 -22.53
N ILE A 202 -14.88 -1.35 -23.30
CA ILE A 202 -15.42 -0.08 -22.77
C ILE A 202 -16.93 -0.15 -22.83
N VAL A 203 -17.57 0.11 -21.68
CA VAL A 203 -19.02 0.12 -21.52
C VAL A 203 -19.44 1.55 -21.28
N ASP A 204 -20.18 2.13 -22.22
CA ASP A 204 -20.85 3.41 -22.00
C ASP A 204 -22.13 3.17 -21.18
N ALA A 205 -22.08 3.61 -19.92
CA ALA A 205 -23.21 3.58 -19.00
C ALA A 205 -23.58 4.99 -18.52
N SER A 206 -23.13 6.03 -19.23
CA SER A 206 -23.27 7.43 -18.84
C SER A 206 -24.72 7.80 -18.50
N GLU A 207 -25.66 7.49 -19.39
CA GLU A 207 -27.10 7.75 -19.18
C GLU A 207 -27.66 7.05 -17.93
N LEU A 208 -27.25 5.80 -17.68
CA LEU A 208 -27.68 5.03 -16.51
C LEU A 208 -27.19 5.65 -15.20
N PHE A 209 -25.93 6.07 -15.14
CA PHE A 209 -25.40 6.73 -13.94
C PHE A 209 -26.02 8.10 -13.73
N LEU A 210 -26.09 8.94 -14.77
CA LEU A 210 -26.62 10.29 -14.69
C LEU A 210 -28.11 10.30 -14.29
N SER A 211 -28.91 9.37 -14.83
CA SER A 211 -30.32 9.24 -14.44
C SER A 211 -30.49 8.81 -12.98
N ARG A 212 -29.67 7.88 -12.47
CA ARG A 212 -29.70 7.45 -11.06
C ARG A 212 -29.19 8.52 -10.09
N LEU A 213 -28.35 9.43 -10.55
CA LEU A 213 -27.79 10.53 -9.75
C LEU A 213 -28.66 11.80 -9.78
N ALA A 214 -29.67 11.85 -10.64
CA ALA A 214 -30.55 12.99 -10.77
C ALA A 214 -31.25 13.31 -9.44
N GLY A 215 -31.12 14.56 -8.97
CA GLY A 215 -31.73 15.03 -7.73
C GLY A 215 -31.10 14.49 -6.44
N VAL A 216 -30.01 13.71 -6.52
CA VAL A 216 -29.28 13.25 -5.34
C VAL A 216 -28.29 14.34 -4.92
N GLU A 217 -28.40 14.84 -3.70
CA GLU A 217 -27.49 15.86 -3.15
C GLU A 217 -26.46 15.24 -2.19
N ASP A 218 -26.91 14.31 -1.34
CA ASP A 218 -26.09 13.68 -0.30
C ASP A 218 -24.88 12.90 -0.88
N PRO A 219 -23.64 13.24 -0.51
CA PRO A 219 -22.44 12.59 -1.02
C PRO A 219 -22.37 11.08 -0.75
N GLU A 220 -22.84 10.62 0.42
CA GLU A 220 -22.77 9.20 0.77
C GLU A 220 -23.82 8.38 0.01
N GLN A 221 -25.01 8.95 -0.22
CA GLN A 221 -26.00 8.37 -1.11
C GLN A 221 -25.49 8.29 -2.55
N LYS A 222 -24.79 9.33 -3.05
CA LYS A 222 -24.13 9.25 -4.37
C LYS A 222 -23.12 8.11 -4.43
N ARG A 223 -22.25 7.96 -3.42
CA ARG A 223 -21.27 6.86 -3.36
C ARG A 223 -21.94 5.49 -3.42
N LYS A 224 -23.01 5.28 -2.64
CA LYS A 224 -23.77 4.01 -2.64
C LYS A 224 -24.41 3.72 -4.00
N ILE A 225 -25.04 4.73 -4.62
CA ILE A 225 -25.67 4.59 -5.93
C ILE A 225 -24.62 4.23 -6.99
N ILE A 226 -23.50 4.96 -7.02
CA ILE A 226 -22.40 4.71 -7.97
C ILE A 226 -21.84 3.29 -7.78
N GLY A 227 -21.52 2.91 -6.54
CA GLY A 227 -20.97 1.60 -6.22
C GLY A 227 -21.90 0.46 -6.65
N ASN A 228 -23.18 0.51 -6.27
CA ASN A 228 -24.15 -0.52 -6.65
C ASN A 228 -24.38 -0.58 -8.16
N THR A 229 -24.45 0.58 -8.83
CA THR A 229 -24.65 0.63 -10.28
C THR A 229 -23.46 0.03 -11.02
N PHE A 230 -22.24 0.34 -10.57
CA PHE A 230 -21.01 -0.20 -11.13
C PHE A 230 -20.96 -1.73 -11.00
N ILE A 231 -21.29 -2.28 -9.83
CA ILE A 231 -21.31 -3.73 -9.60
C ILE A 231 -22.31 -4.41 -10.54
N ASN A 232 -23.53 -3.88 -10.66
CA ASN A 232 -24.54 -4.48 -11.54
C ASN A 232 -24.09 -4.53 -13.00
N ILE A 233 -23.52 -3.44 -13.52
CA ILE A 233 -22.97 -3.40 -14.89
C ILE A 233 -21.87 -4.45 -15.04
N PHE A 234 -20.99 -4.56 -14.05
CA PHE A 234 -19.88 -5.49 -14.09
C PHE A 234 -20.33 -6.96 -14.09
N GLU A 235 -21.37 -7.30 -13.31
CA GLU A 235 -22.00 -8.63 -13.33
C GLU A 235 -22.68 -8.94 -14.66
N GLU A 236 -23.36 -7.95 -15.26
CA GLU A 236 -23.96 -8.07 -16.59
C GLU A 236 -22.89 -8.34 -17.66
N GLU A 237 -21.78 -7.60 -17.64
CA GLU A 237 -20.66 -7.80 -18.56
C GLU A 237 -19.95 -9.14 -18.35
N ALA A 238 -19.73 -9.55 -17.10
CA ALA A 238 -19.19 -10.87 -16.77
C ALA A 238 -20.05 -11.99 -17.41
N THR A 239 -21.37 -11.87 -17.29
CA THR A 239 -22.33 -12.82 -17.87
C THR A 239 -22.27 -12.83 -19.40
N LYS A 240 -22.13 -11.66 -20.03
CA LYS A 240 -21.97 -11.56 -21.50
C LYS A 240 -20.68 -12.24 -21.97
N ILE A 241 -19.58 -12.02 -21.25
CA ILE A 241 -18.27 -12.65 -21.55
C ILE A 241 -18.32 -14.17 -21.38
N GLU A 242 -19.04 -14.68 -20.38
CA GLU A 242 -19.26 -16.13 -20.24
C GLU A 242 -20.01 -16.69 -21.45
N LYS A 243 -21.15 -16.10 -21.81
CA LYS A 243 -21.96 -16.55 -22.97
C LYS A 243 -21.19 -16.53 -24.29
N LEU A 244 -20.46 -15.44 -24.56
CA LEU A 244 -19.69 -15.32 -25.80
C LEU A 244 -18.67 -16.44 -25.95
N ALA A 245 -18.01 -16.81 -24.85
CA ALA A 245 -17.05 -17.89 -24.90
C ALA A 245 -17.70 -19.27 -25.00
N GLU A 246 -18.85 -19.51 -24.36
CA GLU A 246 -19.62 -20.74 -24.58
C GLU A 246 -20.02 -20.90 -26.06
N GLU A 247 -20.33 -19.80 -26.74
CA GLU A 247 -20.60 -19.80 -28.18
C GLU A 247 -19.36 -20.08 -29.03
N GLU A 248 -18.20 -19.52 -28.67
CA GLU A 248 -16.93 -19.80 -29.34
C GLU A 248 -16.49 -21.26 -29.16
N GLU A 249 -16.70 -21.83 -27.97
CA GLU A 249 -16.43 -23.24 -27.68
C GLU A 249 -17.30 -24.17 -28.52
N LYS A 250 -18.59 -23.85 -28.68
CA LYS A 250 -19.50 -24.56 -29.60
C LYS A 250 -19.02 -24.52 -31.05
N LYS A 251 -18.26 -23.49 -31.44
CA LYS A 251 -17.66 -23.33 -32.78
C LYS A 251 -16.28 -24.00 -32.91
N GLY A 252 -15.82 -24.71 -31.89
CA GLY A 252 -14.57 -25.47 -31.90
C GLY A 252 -13.35 -24.74 -31.32
N ALA A 253 -13.54 -23.58 -30.68
CA ALA A 253 -12.46 -22.95 -29.90
C ALA A 253 -12.14 -23.79 -28.65
N ALA A 254 -10.92 -23.67 -28.13
CA ALA A 254 -10.54 -24.32 -26.88
C ALA A 254 -11.44 -23.86 -25.73
N ALA A 255 -11.81 -24.79 -24.83
CA ALA A 255 -12.61 -24.50 -23.66
C ALA A 255 -11.95 -23.41 -22.80
N LYS A 256 -12.63 -22.27 -22.68
CA LYS A 256 -12.24 -21.16 -21.82
C LYS A 256 -13.03 -21.38 -20.52
N GLY A 257 -12.41 -21.51 -19.35
CA GLY A 257 -13.12 -21.83 -18.09
C GLY A 257 -14.10 -20.73 -17.65
N ARG A 258 -14.70 -20.82 -16.45
CA ARG A 258 -15.67 -19.81 -15.99
C ARG A 258 -14.99 -18.51 -15.54
N VAL A 259 -15.75 -17.43 -15.47
CA VAL A 259 -15.27 -16.18 -14.85
C VAL A 259 -15.40 -16.33 -13.34
N GLU A 260 -14.28 -16.60 -12.68
CA GLU A 260 -14.25 -16.84 -11.24
C GLU A 260 -13.58 -15.71 -10.46
N TRP A 261 -12.83 -14.84 -11.14
CA TRP A 261 -11.90 -13.92 -10.52
C TRP A 261 -12.13 -12.46 -10.96
N LEU A 262 -12.09 -11.56 -9.98
CA LEU A 262 -12.12 -10.12 -10.15
C LEU A 262 -10.76 -9.52 -9.75
N LEU A 263 -10.08 -8.88 -10.70
CA LEU A 263 -8.85 -8.13 -10.46
C LEU A 263 -9.16 -6.73 -9.91
N GLN A 264 -8.42 -6.33 -8.87
CA GLN A 264 -8.43 -4.95 -8.35
C GLN A 264 -7.01 -4.40 -8.24
N GLY A 265 -6.82 -3.12 -8.61
CA GLY A 265 -5.56 -2.40 -8.48
C GLY A 265 -5.28 -1.87 -7.06
N THR A 266 -5.73 -2.58 -6.03
CA THR A 266 -5.64 -2.17 -4.62
C THR A 266 -4.18 -2.14 -4.17
N LEU A 267 -3.76 -1.03 -3.52
CA LEU A 267 -2.40 -0.83 -3.03
C LEU A 267 -2.30 -1.06 -1.52
N TYR A 268 -1.07 -1.15 -1.00
CA TYR A 268 -0.82 -1.34 0.43
C TYR A 268 -1.48 -0.29 1.34
N PRO A 269 -1.50 1.03 1.01
CA PRO A 269 -2.24 2.02 1.78
C PRO A 269 -3.74 1.70 1.89
N ASP A 270 -4.34 1.15 0.84
CA ASP A 270 -5.76 0.80 0.85
C ASP A 270 -6.03 -0.39 1.79
N VAL A 271 -5.11 -1.37 1.82
CA VAL A 271 -5.20 -2.54 2.70
C VAL A 271 -5.13 -2.13 4.17
N ILE A 272 -4.16 -1.28 4.54
CA ILE A 272 -4.00 -0.85 5.95
C ILE A 272 -5.17 0.03 6.42
N GLU A 273 -5.76 0.83 5.52
CA GLU A 273 -6.96 1.63 5.82
C GLU A 273 -8.20 0.75 6.03
N SER A 274 -8.29 -0.39 5.33
CA SER A 274 -9.42 -1.33 5.42
C SER A 274 -9.43 -2.18 6.70
N ILE A 275 -8.24 -2.42 7.30
CA ILE A 275 -8.09 -3.20 8.53
C ILE A 275 -8.18 -2.23 9.72
N SER A 276 -9.40 -1.78 10.04
CA SER A 276 -9.62 -0.98 11.25
C SER A 276 -9.41 -1.84 12.50
N PHE A 277 -8.21 -1.78 13.08
CA PHE A 277 -7.93 -2.34 14.40
C PHE A 277 -8.29 -1.31 15.48
N LYS A 278 -9.52 -1.43 16.01
CA LYS A 278 -10.05 -0.81 17.23
C LYS A 278 -10.13 0.74 17.28
N GLY A 279 -11.34 1.27 17.05
CA GLY A 279 -11.76 2.63 17.43
C GLY A 279 -12.61 3.28 16.33
N PRO A 280 -13.42 4.32 16.63
CA PRO A 280 -14.29 4.97 15.65
C PRO A 280 -13.43 5.83 14.73
N SER A 281 -12.64 5.20 13.87
CA SER A 281 -12.15 5.85 12.67
C SER A 281 -13.41 6.21 11.90
N ALA A 282 -13.63 7.50 11.67
CA ALA A 282 -14.65 7.96 10.74
C ALA A 282 -14.55 7.05 9.52
N THR A 283 -15.67 6.44 9.13
CA THR A 283 -15.84 5.55 7.97
C THR A 283 -15.54 6.31 6.69
N ILE A 284 -14.31 6.77 6.55
CA ILE A 284 -13.77 7.48 5.41
C ILE A 284 -13.29 6.34 4.52
N LYS A 285 -14.08 6.09 3.46
CA LYS A 285 -13.88 5.09 2.40
C LYS A 285 -14.41 3.67 2.65
N THR A 286 -15.68 3.54 3.05
CA THR A 286 -16.41 2.27 2.96
C THR A 286 -16.51 1.69 1.53
N HIS A 287 -16.24 2.49 0.48
CA HIS A 287 -16.55 2.13 -0.92
C HIS A 287 -15.37 2.22 -1.90
N HIS A 288 -14.13 2.47 -1.46
CA HIS A 288 -13.01 2.59 -2.41
C HIS A 288 -12.19 1.32 -2.59
N ASN A 289 -12.10 0.45 -1.59
CA ASN A 289 -11.47 -0.85 -1.75
C ASN A 289 -12.12 -1.88 -0.81
N VAL A 290 -12.57 -3.00 -1.39
CA VAL A 290 -13.05 -4.23 -0.73
C VAL A 290 -14.31 -4.12 0.17
N GLY A 291 -14.58 -3.01 0.85
CA GLY A 291 -15.62 -2.90 1.89
C GLY A 291 -17.07 -2.74 1.42
N GLY A 292 -17.30 -2.50 0.13
CA GLY A 292 -18.62 -2.20 -0.44
C GLY A 292 -19.10 -3.18 -1.52
N LEU A 293 -18.37 -4.28 -1.74
CA LEU A 293 -18.82 -5.33 -2.66
C LEU A 293 -20.05 -6.03 -2.06
N LEU A 294 -21.05 -6.32 -2.88
CA LEU A 294 -22.29 -6.99 -2.43
C LEU A 294 -21.93 -8.26 -1.64
N LYS A 295 -22.63 -8.50 -0.52
CA LYS A 295 -22.48 -9.73 0.29
C LYS A 295 -22.68 -11.01 -0.55
N ASP A 296 -23.32 -10.89 -1.71
CA ASP A 296 -23.69 -11.97 -2.61
C ASP A 296 -22.81 -12.04 -3.88
N MET A 297 -21.67 -11.34 -3.91
CA MET A 297 -20.76 -11.36 -5.05
C MET A 297 -20.18 -12.78 -5.27
N LYS A 298 -20.33 -13.31 -6.49
CA LYS A 298 -19.90 -14.67 -6.85
C LYS A 298 -18.43 -14.79 -7.28
N LEU A 299 -17.74 -13.66 -7.44
CA LEU A 299 -16.36 -13.57 -7.91
C LEU A 299 -15.39 -13.52 -6.73
N LYS A 300 -14.24 -14.18 -6.89
CA LYS A 300 -13.12 -14.15 -5.94
C LYS A 300 -12.14 -13.02 -6.30
N LEU A 301 -11.55 -12.35 -5.32
CA LEU A 301 -10.68 -11.19 -5.57
C LEU A 301 -9.22 -11.60 -5.85
N ILE A 302 -8.57 -10.84 -6.74
CA ILE A 302 -7.12 -10.85 -6.99
C ILE A 302 -6.61 -9.41 -6.92
N GLU A 303 -5.72 -9.15 -5.96
CA GLU A 303 -5.16 -7.83 -5.71
C GLU A 303 -3.63 -7.90 -5.86
N PRO A 304 -3.07 -7.78 -7.07
CA PRO A 304 -1.66 -8.04 -7.29
C PRO A 304 -0.74 -6.95 -6.78
N LEU A 305 -1.26 -5.74 -6.56
CA LEU A 305 -0.49 -4.59 -6.10
C LEU A 305 -0.62 -4.37 -4.58
N ARG A 306 -1.26 -5.31 -3.86
CA ARG A 306 -1.61 -5.16 -2.45
C ARG A 306 -0.44 -4.93 -1.51
N GLU A 307 0.78 -5.29 -1.91
CA GLU A 307 2.02 -5.11 -1.13
C GLU A 307 2.85 -3.89 -1.57
N LEU A 308 2.36 -3.14 -2.57
CA LEU A 308 3.08 -2.01 -3.13
C LEU A 308 2.55 -0.67 -2.63
N PHE A 309 3.48 0.27 -2.46
CA PHE A 309 3.15 1.69 -2.28
C PHE A 309 3.12 2.38 -3.63
N LYS A 310 2.39 3.51 -3.70
CA LYS A 310 2.30 4.31 -4.92
C LYS A 310 3.68 4.54 -5.54
N GLY A 311 4.69 5.03 -4.79
CA GLY A 311 6.04 5.27 -5.35
C GLY A 311 6.83 4.04 -5.82
N ALA A 312 6.51 2.82 -5.34
CA ALA A 312 7.24 1.60 -5.71
C ALA A 312 6.91 1.13 -7.13
N SER A 313 5.67 1.36 -7.59
CA SER A 313 5.18 0.91 -8.89
C SER A 313 5.84 1.61 -10.10
N PHE A 314 6.55 2.72 -9.91
CA PHE A 314 6.89 3.65 -11.02
C PHE A 314 8.38 3.80 -11.33
N SER A 315 9.28 3.26 -10.52
CA SER A 315 10.73 3.52 -10.69
C SER A 315 11.47 2.47 -11.53
N SER A 316 10.79 1.41 -11.98
CA SER A 316 11.44 0.26 -12.63
C SER A 316 10.83 -0.16 -13.97
N LEU A 317 9.77 0.50 -14.45
CA LEU A 317 9.28 0.27 -15.81
C LEU A 317 10.17 1.04 -16.79
N PRO A 318 10.75 0.39 -17.82
CA PRO A 318 11.50 1.10 -18.84
C PRO A 318 10.57 2.14 -19.49
N ARG A 319 11.09 3.36 -19.64
CA ARG A 319 10.44 4.42 -20.43
C ARG A 319 10.38 4.02 -21.89
#